data_AF-A0A397VNB0-F1
#
_entry.id   AF-A0A397VNB0-F1
#
_cell.length_a   1.000
_cell.length_b   1.000
_cell.length_c   1.000
_cell.angle_alpha   90.00
_cell.angle_beta   90.00
_cell.angle_gamma   90.00
#
_symmetry.space_group_name_H-M   'P 1'
#
loop_
_entity.id
_entity.type
_entity.pdbx_description
1 polymer ?
#
loop_
_entity_poly.entity_id
_entity_poly.type
_entity_poly.pdbx_seq_one_letter_code
_entity_poly.pdbx_strand_id
1 'polypeptide(L)'
;MPGWDDGSWGYHGDDGKSFCSGDYHHYGPLFSTGDTIGCCLNFKNNTVFYTKNGISLGIAFRNLKGTLYPCVGLRSQGGSIEVNFGSRNLNLQTTSNDMDDELLKTQWIKAFHMCINTTKIYTLKDLENSLEIKQDTAALKFQGKFNFIMGIYEDAAVDLTKLINIEPNNKFALRYRGEAYYQWKDIRKQLLI
;
A
#
# COMPACT_ATOMS: atom_id res chain seq x y z
N MET A 1 -13.68 13.58 -14.27
CA MET A 1 -12.38 13.18 -13.67
C MET A 1 -12.58 11.81 -13.01
N PRO A 2 -11.55 10.96 -12.86
CA PRO A 2 -11.69 9.68 -12.16
C PRO A 2 -12.36 9.87 -10.80
N GLY A 3 -13.38 9.09 -10.48
CA GLY A 3 -14.16 9.23 -9.24
C GLY A 3 -15.46 10.02 -9.34
N TRP A 4 -15.74 10.72 -10.46
CA TRP A 4 -16.97 11.51 -10.60
C TRP A 4 -18.17 10.71 -11.09
N ASP A 5 -17.95 9.75 -11.99
CA ASP A 5 -19.02 8.94 -12.57
C ASP A 5 -19.18 7.61 -11.81
N ASP A 6 -20.36 7.02 -11.90
CA ASP A 6 -20.67 5.72 -11.28
C ASP A 6 -19.66 4.64 -11.69
N GLY A 7 -19.16 3.89 -10.70
CA GLY A 7 -18.13 2.86 -10.93
C GLY A 7 -16.75 3.46 -11.24
N SER A 8 -16.52 4.72 -10.88
CA SER A 8 -15.22 5.37 -10.97
C SER A 8 -14.68 5.73 -9.59
N TRP A 9 -13.36 5.68 -9.46
CA TRP A 9 -12.62 6.01 -8.24
C TRP A 9 -11.39 6.85 -8.59
N GLY A 10 -11.08 7.88 -7.78
CA GLY A 10 -9.92 8.73 -8.05
C GLY A 10 -9.42 9.56 -6.87
N TYR A 11 -8.12 9.82 -6.83
CA TYR A 11 -7.46 10.71 -5.88
C TYR A 11 -6.99 11.96 -6.61
N HIS A 12 -7.43 13.13 -6.16
CA HIS A 12 -7.25 14.40 -6.87
C HIS A 12 -6.16 15.25 -6.20
N GLY A 13 -5.33 15.89 -7.04
CA GLY A 13 -4.11 16.57 -6.58
C GLY A 13 -4.33 18.00 -6.10
N ASP A 14 -5.40 18.65 -6.55
CA ASP A 14 -5.75 20.04 -6.25
C ASP A 14 -6.45 20.22 -4.90
N ASP A 15 -7.06 19.16 -4.36
CA ASP A 15 -7.74 19.20 -3.06
C ASP A 15 -7.36 18.06 -2.10
N GLY A 16 -6.59 17.07 -2.56
CA GLY A 16 -6.16 15.93 -1.75
C GLY A 16 -7.31 14.97 -1.40
N LYS A 17 -8.46 15.07 -2.08
CA LYS A 17 -9.63 14.24 -1.78
C LYS A 17 -9.65 12.95 -2.58
N SER A 18 -10.26 11.93 -2.00
CA SER A 18 -10.68 10.74 -2.73
C SER A 18 -12.12 10.92 -3.23
N PHE A 19 -12.39 10.49 -4.44
CA PHE A 19 -13.68 10.56 -5.12
C PHE A 19 -14.14 9.15 -5.51
N CYS A 20 -15.41 8.84 -5.25
CA CYS A 20 -16.01 7.54 -5.52
C CYS A 20 -17.45 7.74 -6.00
N SER A 21 -17.70 7.52 -7.30
CA SER A 21 -19.04 7.65 -7.89
C SER A 21 -19.76 8.97 -7.53
N GLY A 22 -19.03 10.08 -7.62
CA GLY A 22 -19.55 11.42 -7.34
C GLY A 22 -19.39 11.89 -5.89
N ASP A 23 -19.28 10.97 -4.93
CA ASP A 23 -19.00 11.29 -3.52
C ASP A 23 -17.52 11.61 -3.31
N TYR A 24 -17.20 12.41 -2.29
CA TYR A 24 -15.83 12.78 -1.95
C TYR A 24 -15.54 12.77 -0.45
N HIS A 25 -14.29 12.46 -0.10
CA HIS A 25 -13.79 12.46 1.27
C HIS A 25 -12.39 13.05 1.35
N HIS A 26 -12.05 13.67 2.49
CA HIS A 26 -10.65 13.99 2.77
C HIS A 26 -9.85 12.69 2.87
N TYR A 27 -8.71 12.65 2.18
CA TYR A 27 -7.92 11.42 2.07
C TYR A 27 -6.43 11.65 2.29
N GLY A 28 -5.80 12.45 1.42
CA GLY A 28 -4.35 12.61 1.40
C GLY A 28 -3.91 14.06 1.22
N PRO A 29 -2.59 14.31 1.22
CA PRO A 29 -2.06 15.63 0.92
C PRO A 29 -2.32 16.03 -0.53
N LEU A 30 -2.08 17.31 -0.85
CA LEU A 30 -2.02 17.79 -2.23
C LEU A 30 -0.81 17.17 -2.96
N PHE A 31 -0.83 17.14 -4.29
CA PHE A 31 0.35 16.76 -5.09
C PHE A 31 0.47 17.58 -6.37
N SER A 32 1.71 17.80 -6.81
CA SER A 32 2.03 18.72 -7.92
C SER A 32 3.28 18.25 -8.70
N THR A 33 3.80 19.12 -9.57
CA THR A 33 5.00 18.88 -10.37
C THR A 33 6.15 18.33 -9.52
N GLY A 34 6.69 17.17 -9.93
CA GLY A 34 7.78 16.47 -9.25
C GLY A 34 7.33 15.37 -8.29
N ASP A 35 6.07 15.35 -7.87
CA ASP A 35 5.54 14.25 -7.05
C ASP A 35 5.28 12.99 -7.88
N THR A 36 5.54 11.82 -7.28
CA THR A 36 5.15 10.51 -7.81
C THR A 36 3.97 9.96 -7.04
N ILE A 37 2.86 9.69 -7.72
CA ILE A 37 1.68 9.06 -7.12
C ILE A 37 1.56 7.60 -7.57
N GLY A 38 1.59 6.68 -6.60
CA GLY A 38 1.28 5.27 -6.83
C GLY A 38 -0.19 4.98 -6.58
N CYS A 39 -0.78 4.06 -7.33
CA CYS A 39 -2.12 3.52 -7.11
C CYS A 39 -2.00 2.01 -6.97
N CYS A 40 -2.36 1.48 -5.80
CA CYS A 40 -2.15 0.08 -5.45
C CYS A 40 -3.50 -0.59 -5.22
N LEU A 41 -3.87 -1.52 -6.11
CA LEU A 41 -5.07 -2.34 -6.02
C LEU A 41 -4.74 -3.68 -5.37
N ASN A 42 -5.41 -3.97 -4.25
CA ASN A 42 -5.34 -5.27 -3.59
C ASN A 42 -6.56 -6.11 -4.00
N PHE A 43 -6.33 -7.11 -4.84
CA PHE A 43 -7.36 -8.03 -5.35
C PHE A 43 -7.91 -9.01 -4.29
N LYS A 44 -7.21 -9.23 -3.17
CA LYS A 44 -7.69 -10.17 -2.12
C LYS A 44 -8.88 -9.60 -1.36
N ASN A 45 -8.85 -8.30 -1.08
CA ASN A 45 -9.89 -7.60 -0.31
C ASN A 45 -10.59 -6.48 -1.11
N ASN A 46 -10.31 -6.38 -2.41
CA ASN A 46 -10.83 -5.34 -3.32
C ASN A 46 -10.70 -3.94 -2.71
N THR A 47 -9.49 -3.60 -2.25
CA THR A 47 -9.18 -2.26 -1.72
C THR A 47 -8.15 -1.56 -2.58
N VAL A 48 -8.19 -0.22 -2.56
CA VAL A 48 -7.18 0.63 -3.21
C VAL A 48 -6.57 1.55 -2.17
N PHE A 49 -5.25 1.65 -2.18
CA PHE A 49 -4.53 2.74 -1.51
C PHE A 49 -3.65 3.47 -2.52
N TYR A 50 -3.32 4.72 -2.20
CA TYR A 50 -2.36 5.50 -2.96
C TYR A 50 -1.06 5.65 -2.18
N THR A 51 0.02 5.93 -2.91
CA THR A 51 1.27 6.39 -2.32
C THR A 51 1.63 7.77 -2.84
N LYS A 52 2.26 8.59 -2.01
CA LYS A 52 2.91 9.83 -2.44
C LYS A 52 4.40 9.72 -2.21
N ASN A 53 5.18 9.86 -3.27
CA ASN A 53 6.63 9.69 -3.27
C ASN A 53 7.02 8.38 -2.56
N GLY A 54 6.24 7.32 -2.80
CA GLY A 54 6.46 6.00 -2.22
C GLY A 54 5.94 5.73 -0.82
N ILE A 55 5.45 6.75 -0.11
CA ILE A 55 4.86 6.60 1.21
C ILE A 55 3.37 6.28 1.05
N SER A 56 2.90 5.18 1.64
CA SER A 56 1.49 4.81 1.65
C SER A 56 0.65 5.84 2.40
N LEU A 57 -0.48 6.23 1.80
CA LEU A 57 -1.43 7.19 2.36
C LEU A 57 -2.61 6.50 3.09
N GLY A 58 -2.57 5.17 3.22
CA GLY A 58 -3.69 4.39 3.74
C GLY A 58 -4.74 4.08 2.66
N ILE A 59 -5.73 3.27 3.00
CA ILE A 59 -6.75 2.83 2.03
C ILE A 59 -7.68 3.99 1.66
N ALA A 60 -7.79 4.26 0.36
CA ALA A 60 -8.72 5.23 -0.21
C ALA A 60 -10.10 4.62 -0.47
N PHE A 61 -10.14 3.40 -1.01
CA PHE A 61 -11.38 2.77 -1.50
C PHE A 61 -11.46 1.30 -1.07
N ARG A 62 -12.69 0.82 -0.87
CA ARG A 62 -13.00 -0.54 -0.43
C ARG A 62 -14.11 -1.14 -1.27
N ASN A 63 -14.17 -2.47 -1.29
CA ASN A 63 -15.23 -3.23 -1.93
C ASN A 63 -15.44 -2.82 -3.40
N LEU A 64 -14.36 -2.54 -4.13
CA LEU A 64 -14.44 -2.19 -5.55
C LEU A 64 -15.08 -3.36 -6.31
N LYS A 65 -15.92 -3.03 -7.29
CA LYS A 65 -16.68 -4.01 -8.07
C LYS A 65 -16.38 -3.86 -9.56
N GLY A 66 -16.54 -4.97 -10.29
CA GLY A 66 -16.41 -5.02 -11.74
C GLY A 66 -14.96 -5.06 -12.23
N THR A 67 -14.82 -4.95 -13.54
CA THR A 67 -13.50 -4.88 -14.21
C THR A 67 -12.96 -3.46 -14.08
N LEU A 68 -11.76 -3.33 -13.50
CA LEU A 68 -11.12 -2.05 -13.24
C LEU A 68 -10.01 -1.79 -14.27
N TYR A 69 -9.89 -0.52 -14.66
CA TYR A 69 -8.83 -0.05 -15.55
C TYR A 69 -8.08 1.10 -14.90
N PRO A 70 -6.74 1.16 -14.99
CA PRO A 70 -5.99 2.34 -14.60
C PRO A 70 -6.48 3.55 -15.40
N CYS A 71 -6.74 4.67 -14.70
CA CYS A 71 -7.27 5.88 -15.31
C CYS A 71 -6.56 7.11 -14.74
N VAL A 72 -6.22 8.05 -15.60
CA VAL A 72 -5.73 9.38 -15.21
C VAL A 72 -6.55 10.43 -15.94
N GLY A 73 -7.01 11.44 -15.20
CA GLY A 73 -7.67 12.63 -15.76
C GLY A 73 -6.77 13.85 -15.62
N LEU A 74 -6.73 14.69 -16.64
CA LEU A 74 -6.08 15.99 -16.64
C LEU A 74 -7.13 17.04 -16.99
N ARG A 75 -7.14 18.17 -16.27
CA ARG A 75 -8.09 19.27 -16.50
C ARG A 75 -7.41 20.56 -16.97
N SER A 76 -6.19 20.84 -16.50
CA SER A 76 -5.49 22.09 -16.77
C SER A 76 -4.63 22.00 -18.04
N GLN A 77 -4.66 23.07 -18.84
CA GLN A 77 -3.83 23.19 -20.04
C GLN A 77 -2.33 23.19 -19.66
N GLY A 78 -1.53 22.43 -20.42
CA GLY A 78 -0.09 22.32 -20.17
C GLY A 78 0.31 21.31 -19.09
N GLY A 79 -0.65 20.70 -18.38
CA GLY A 79 -0.37 19.58 -17.49
C GLY A 79 0.08 18.35 -18.27
N SER A 80 1.20 17.77 -17.87
CA SER A 80 1.68 16.50 -18.39
C SER A 80 1.99 15.54 -17.25
N ILE A 81 1.88 14.25 -17.54
CA ILE A 81 2.24 13.19 -16.62
C ILE A 81 3.04 12.13 -17.36
N GLU A 82 3.76 11.35 -16.58
CA GLU A 82 4.42 10.14 -17.04
C GLU A 82 3.85 8.93 -16.29
N VAL A 83 3.50 7.88 -17.02
CA VAL A 83 2.95 6.65 -16.44
C VAL A 83 3.99 5.55 -16.43
N ASN A 84 4.04 4.78 -15.33
CA ASN A 84 4.89 3.60 -15.21
C ASN A 84 4.02 2.38 -14.89
N PHE A 85 3.79 1.52 -15.88
CA PHE A 85 3.07 0.25 -15.74
C PHE A 85 4.02 -0.94 -15.45
N GLY A 86 5.21 -0.66 -14.90
CA GLY A 86 6.22 -1.68 -14.56
C GLY A 86 7.45 -1.71 -15.47
N SER A 87 7.57 -0.77 -16.43
CA SER A 87 8.74 -0.67 -17.31
C SER A 87 9.98 -0.14 -16.60
N ARG A 88 9.81 0.52 -15.44
CA ARG A 88 10.88 1.02 -14.59
C ARG A 88 10.64 0.62 -13.14
N ASN A 89 11.72 0.54 -12.36
CA ASN A 89 11.61 0.32 -10.92
C ASN A 89 10.78 1.45 -10.30
N LEU A 90 9.75 1.08 -9.56
CA LEU A 90 8.97 2.03 -8.78
C LEU A 90 9.79 2.40 -7.54
N ASN A 91 10.19 3.67 -7.45
CA ASN A 91 10.65 4.26 -6.20
C ASN A 91 9.44 4.42 -5.26
N LEU A 92 8.92 3.30 -4.76
CA LEU A 92 8.31 3.33 -3.45
C LEU A 92 9.46 3.65 -2.51
N GLN A 93 9.79 4.95 -2.30
CA GLN A 93 10.75 5.34 -1.28
C GLN A 93 10.30 4.64 -0.03
N THR A 94 11.17 3.72 0.29
CA THR A 94 10.86 2.61 1.09
C THR A 94 10.70 3.17 2.49
N THR A 95 9.58 2.83 3.09
CA THR A 95 9.53 2.55 4.53
C THR A 95 10.58 1.50 4.99
N SER A 96 11.56 1.13 4.16
CA SER A 96 12.76 0.40 4.52
C SER A 96 13.78 1.29 5.23
N ASN A 97 13.64 2.61 5.25
CA ASN A 97 14.44 3.42 6.18
C ASN A 97 14.18 3.03 7.64
N ASP A 98 13.02 2.44 7.94
CA ASP A 98 12.71 1.89 9.27
C ASP A 98 13.17 0.43 9.44
N MET A 99 13.61 -0.24 8.36
CA MET A 99 14.23 -1.56 8.45
C MET A 99 15.74 -1.39 8.47
N ASP A 100 16.33 -1.40 9.66
CA ASP A 100 17.79 -1.33 9.80
C ASP A 100 18.56 -2.50 9.14
N ASP A 101 17.84 -3.53 8.67
CA ASP A 101 18.40 -4.75 8.10
C ASP A 101 18.39 -4.71 6.55
N GLU A 102 19.57 -4.48 5.96
CA GLU A 102 19.80 -4.42 4.49
C GLU A 102 19.38 -5.68 3.73
N LEU A 103 19.49 -6.87 4.37
CA LEU A 103 19.07 -8.12 3.74
C LEU A 103 17.55 -8.14 3.58
N LEU A 104 16.82 -7.75 4.63
CA LEU A 104 15.37 -7.61 4.56
C LEU A 104 14.96 -6.55 3.54
N LYS A 105 15.63 -5.38 3.47
CA LYS A 105 15.34 -4.37 2.43
C LYS A 105 15.45 -4.97 1.02
N THR A 106 16.50 -5.75 0.79
CA THR A 106 16.75 -6.39 -0.51
C THR A 106 15.69 -7.44 -0.83
N GLN A 107 15.34 -8.29 0.14
CA GLN A 107 14.28 -9.30 -0.01
C GLN A 107 12.93 -8.64 -0.29
N TRP A 108 12.66 -7.51 0.34
CA TRP A 108 11.49 -6.68 0.09
C TRP A 108 11.39 -6.13 -1.32
N ILE A 109 12.47 -5.52 -1.81
CA ILE A 109 12.54 -5.03 -3.18
C ILE A 109 12.31 -6.18 -4.17
N LYS A 110 12.92 -7.34 -3.92
CA LYS A 110 12.69 -8.54 -4.72
C LYS A 110 11.23 -9.00 -4.68
N ALA A 111 10.62 -9.10 -3.49
CA ALA A 111 9.23 -9.50 -3.32
C ALA A 111 8.28 -8.57 -4.08
N PHE A 112 8.54 -7.27 -3.98
CA PHE A 112 7.76 -6.25 -4.65
C PHE A 112 7.90 -6.34 -6.18
N HIS A 113 9.12 -6.52 -6.68
CA HIS A 113 9.36 -6.75 -8.10
C HIS A 113 8.66 -8.02 -8.61
N MET A 114 8.65 -9.10 -7.83
CA MET A 114 7.90 -10.33 -8.17
C MET A 114 6.39 -10.08 -8.25
N CYS A 115 5.85 -9.24 -7.38
CA CYS A 115 4.43 -8.90 -7.40
C CYS A 115 4.04 -7.98 -8.58
N ILE A 116 4.96 -7.16 -9.08
CA ILE A 116 4.66 -6.21 -10.18
C ILE A 116 4.93 -6.81 -11.56
N ASN A 117 6.00 -7.60 -11.70
CA ASN A 117 6.53 -7.99 -13.00
C ASN A 117 5.97 -9.31 -13.53
N THR A 118 4.88 -9.83 -12.98
CA THR A 118 4.42 -11.18 -13.33
C THR A 118 2.93 -11.26 -13.61
N THR A 119 2.58 -12.19 -14.49
CA THR A 119 1.20 -12.65 -14.75
C THR A 119 0.67 -13.55 -13.63
N LYS A 120 1.45 -13.78 -12.56
CA LYS A 120 1.15 -14.72 -11.49
C LYS A 120 0.93 -13.96 -10.18
N ILE A 121 -0.15 -14.31 -9.49
CA ILE A 121 -0.42 -13.78 -8.14
C ILE A 121 0.46 -14.57 -7.15
N TYR A 122 1.39 -13.89 -6.47
CA TYR A 122 2.19 -14.49 -5.41
C TYR A 122 1.48 -14.35 -4.07
N THR A 123 1.33 -15.45 -3.33
CA THR A 123 0.96 -15.39 -1.91
C THR A 123 2.17 -15.02 -1.07
N LEU A 124 1.93 -14.59 0.18
CA LEU A 124 3.01 -14.36 1.15
C LEU A 124 3.90 -15.60 1.31
N LYS A 125 3.29 -16.80 1.26
CA LYS A 125 4.02 -18.06 1.37
C LYS A 125 4.92 -18.31 0.15
N ASP A 126 4.46 -17.96 -1.04
CA ASP A 126 5.26 -18.07 -2.26
C ASP A 126 6.48 -17.13 -2.21
N LEU A 127 6.30 -15.93 -1.67
CA LEU A 127 7.38 -14.96 -1.48
C LEU A 127 8.42 -15.46 -0.47
N GLU A 128 7.98 -15.97 0.68
CA GLU A 128 8.89 -16.56 1.68
C GLU A 128 9.75 -17.68 1.11
N ASN A 129 9.10 -18.61 0.41
CA ASN A 129 9.78 -19.75 -0.19
C ASN A 129 10.78 -19.29 -1.27
N SER A 130 10.38 -18.32 -2.10
CA SER A 130 11.22 -17.80 -3.19
C SER A 130 12.40 -16.97 -2.71
N LEU A 131 12.29 -16.37 -1.52
CA LEU A 131 13.32 -15.52 -0.91
C LEU A 131 14.15 -16.25 0.15
N GLU A 132 13.91 -17.56 0.32
CA GLU A 132 14.58 -18.42 1.30
C GLU A 132 14.55 -17.85 2.73
N ILE A 133 13.46 -17.16 3.08
CA ILE A 133 13.31 -16.53 4.39
C ILE A 133 13.12 -17.63 5.43
N LYS A 134 14.08 -17.77 6.34
CA LYS A 134 13.97 -18.71 7.47
C LYS A 134 12.84 -18.25 8.39
N GLN A 135 12.10 -19.19 8.97
CA GLN A 135 11.02 -18.90 9.94
C GLN A 135 11.59 -18.39 11.26
N ASP A 136 12.06 -17.15 11.27
CA ASP A 136 12.67 -16.46 12.40
C ASP A 136 12.09 -15.05 12.58
N THR A 137 12.73 -14.21 13.40
CA THR A 137 12.29 -12.84 13.64
C THR A 137 12.35 -11.97 12.38
N ALA A 138 13.22 -12.29 11.42
CA ALA A 138 13.30 -11.59 10.13
C ALA A 138 12.09 -11.91 9.25
N ALA A 139 11.60 -13.16 9.26
CA ALA A 139 10.33 -13.51 8.61
C ALA A 139 9.17 -12.70 9.17
N LEU A 140 9.02 -12.63 10.49
CA LEU A 140 7.93 -11.87 11.11
C LEU A 140 8.02 -10.37 10.80
N LYS A 141 9.23 -9.82 10.73
CA LYS A 141 9.48 -8.42 10.34
C LYS A 141 9.07 -8.17 8.89
N PHE A 142 9.40 -9.10 8.00
CA PHE A 142 8.99 -9.08 6.59
C PHE A 142 7.46 -9.20 6.45
N GLN A 143 6.86 -10.26 6.98
CA GLN A 143 5.42 -10.52 6.88
C GLN A 143 4.60 -9.36 7.45
N GLY A 144 4.91 -8.91 8.67
CA GLY A 144 4.18 -7.85 9.34
C GLY A 144 4.16 -6.57 8.52
N LYS A 145 5.29 -6.22 7.90
CA LYS A 145 5.35 -5.03 7.05
C LYS A 145 4.74 -5.25 5.66
N PHE A 146 4.76 -6.48 5.13
CA PHE A 146 4.13 -6.84 3.85
C PHE A 146 2.64 -6.65 3.96
N ASN A 147 2.06 -7.26 4.97
CA ASN A 147 0.65 -7.13 5.27
C ASN A 147 0.28 -5.66 5.55
N PHE A 148 1.12 -4.90 6.27
CA PHE A 148 0.88 -3.48 6.50
C PHE A 148 0.82 -2.66 5.22
N ILE A 149 1.80 -2.80 4.33
CA ILE A 149 1.85 -2.09 3.04
C ILE A 149 0.65 -2.49 2.17
N MET A 150 0.29 -3.77 2.16
CA MET A 150 -0.83 -4.29 1.40
C MET A 150 -2.20 -3.91 1.99
N GLY A 151 -2.23 -3.15 3.10
CA GLY A 151 -3.46 -2.72 3.79
C GLY A 151 -4.17 -3.86 4.55
N ILE A 152 -3.49 -4.98 4.75
CA ILE A 152 -3.97 -6.15 5.51
C ILE A 152 -3.55 -5.97 6.98
N TYR A 153 -4.14 -4.96 7.62
CA TYR A 153 -3.67 -4.50 8.94
C TYR A 153 -3.87 -5.50 10.08
N GLU A 154 -4.87 -6.37 9.98
CA GLU A 154 -5.12 -7.43 10.97
C GLU A 154 -3.98 -8.45 10.97
N ASP A 155 -3.67 -9.04 9.81
CA ASP A 155 -2.55 -9.98 9.64
C ASP A 155 -1.22 -9.30 10.00
N ALA A 156 -1.04 -8.02 9.63
CA ALA A 156 0.12 -7.23 10.02
C ALA A 156 0.27 -7.15 11.55
N ALA A 157 -0.81 -6.83 12.27
CA ALA A 157 -0.79 -6.70 13.72
C ALA A 157 -0.51 -8.04 14.41
N VAL A 158 -0.99 -9.16 13.85
CA VAL A 158 -0.71 -10.51 14.35
C VAL A 158 0.78 -10.83 14.28
N ASP A 159 1.40 -10.66 13.10
CA ASP A 159 2.81 -11.01 12.92
C ASP A 159 3.74 -10.08 13.73
N LEU A 160 3.43 -8.79 13.82
CA LEU A 160 4.17 -7.84 14.65
C LEU A 160 4.00 -8.13 16.15
N THR A 161 2.86 -8.68 16.58
CA THR A 161 2.67 -9.13 17.97
C THR A 161 3.53 -10.35 18.29
N LYS A 162 3.63 -11.31 17.37
CA LYS A 162 4.57 -12.44 17.52
C LYS A 162 6.00 -11.94 17.65
N LEU A 163 6.40 -10.95 16.84
CA LEU A 163 7.73 -10.34 16.92
C LEU A 163 7.98 -9.66 18.27
N ILE A 164 7.00 -8.92 18.81
CA ILE A 164 7.11 -8.28 20.14
C ILE A 164 7.21 -9.32 21.26
N ASN A 165 6.55 -10.47 21.14
CA ASN A 165 6.68 -11.52 22.15
C ASN A 165 8.10 -12.12 22.21
N ILE A 166 8.86 -12.06 21.11
CA ILE A 166 10.25 -12.51 21.03
C ILE A 166 11.20 -11.35 21.40
N GLU A 167 10.93 -10.15 20.89
CA GLU A 167 11.71 -8.94 21.09
C GLU A 167 10.82 -7.78 21.61
N PRO A 168 10.55 -7.73 22.93
CA PRO A 168 9.56 -6.80 23.51
C PRO A 168 9.80 -5.32 23.21
N ASN A 169 11.07 -4.92 23.04
CA ASN A 169 11.48 -3.53 22.80
C ASN A 169 11.78 -3.24 21.33
N ASN A 170 11.37 -4.11 20.41
CA ASN A 170 11.58 -3.89 18.98
C ASN A 170 10.77 -2.66 18.50
N LYS A 171 11.48 -1.55 18.25
CA LYS A 171 10.88 -0.26 17.85
C LYS A 171 10.05 -0.37 16.56
N PHE A 172 10.54 -1.15 15.59
CA PHE A 172 9.83 -1.39 14.33
C PHE A 172 8.49 -2.08 14.58
N ALA A 173 8.49 -3.15 15.38
CA ALA A 173 7.29 -3.92 15.67
C ALA A 173 6.24 -3.09 16.43
N LEU A 174 6.69 -2.32 17.43
CA LEU A 174 5.81 -1.44 18.22
C LEU A 174 5.17 -0.36 17.34
N ARG A 175 5.97 0.32 16.51
CA ARG A 175 5.48 1.37 15.60
C ARG A 175 4.45 0.81 14.63
N TYR A 176 4.82 -0.20 13.85
CA TYR A 176 3.95 -0.70 12.79
C TYR A 176 2.71 -1.40 13.35
N ARG A 177 2.77 -2.00 14.54
CA ARG A 177 1.58 -2.56 15.19
C ARG A 177 0.63 -1.45 15.64
N GLY A 178 1.16 -0.37 16.21
CA GLY A 178 0.36 0.80 16.60
C GLY A 178 -0.34 1.43 15.38
N GLU A 179 0.40 1.65 14.30
CA GLU A 179 -0.15 2.13 13.03
C GLU A 179 -1.18 1.15 12.47
N ALA A 180 -0.90 -0.16 12.47
CA ALA A 180 -1.84 -1.18 11.99
C ALA A 180 -3.15 -1.18 12.78
N TYR A 181 -3.08 -1.10 14.12
CA TYR A 181 -4.29 -1.02 14.95
C TYR A 181 -5.08 0.27 14.74
N TYR A 182 -4.40 1.40 14.57
CA TYR A 182 -5.06 2.66 14.25
C TYR A 182 -5.85 2.53 12.95
N GLN A 183 -5.18 2.05 11.89
CA GLN A 183 -5.82 1.84 10.59
C GLN A 183 -6.95 0.81 10.69
N TRP A 184 -6.73 -0.34 11.32
CA TRP A 184 -7.76 -1.38 11.45
C TRP A 184 -9.00 -0.92 12.23
N LYS A 185 -8.83 -0.14 13.30
CA LYS A 185 -9.94 0.42 14.07
C LYS A 185 -10.72 1.44 13.26
N ASP A 186 -10.04 2.30 12.51
CA ASP A 186 -10.67 3.26 11.62
C ASP A 186 -11.52 2.56 10.54
N ILE A 187 -10.99 1.47 9.98
CA ILE A 187 -11.70 0.61 9.02
C ILE A 187 -12.96 0.00 9.61
N ARG A 188 -12.87 -0.57 10.81
CA ARG A 188 -14.04 -1.17 11.46
C ARG A 188 -15.12 -0.14 11.75
N LYS A 189 -14.76 1.11 12.06
CA LYS A 189 -15.74 2.18 12.24
C LYS A 189 -16.47 2.52 10.94
N GLN A 190 -15.74 2.61 9.82
CA GLN A 190 -16.34 2.90 8.51
C GLN A 190 -17.26 1.78 7.99
N LEU A 191 -17.08 0.54 8.46
CA LEU A 191 -17.91 -0.62 8.08
C LEU A 191 -19.17 -0.82 8.94
N LEU A 192 -19.32 -0.07 10.03
CA LEU A 192 -20.46 -0.13 10.96
C LEU A 192 -21.49 0.99 10.73
N ILE A 193 -21.37 1.71 9.61
CA ILE A 193 -22.28 2.75 9.13
C ILE A 193 -22.94 2.21 7.86
#